data_AF-A0A3D3P6E9-F1
#
_entry.id   AF-A0A3D3P6E9-F1
#
_cell.length_a   1.000
_cell.length_b   1.000
_cell.length_c   1.000
_cell.angle_alpha   90.00
_cell.angle_beta   90.00
_cell.angle_gamma   90.00
#
_symmetry.space_group_name_H-M   'P 1'
#
loop_
_entity.id
_entity.type
_entity.pdbx_description
1 polymer ?
#
loop_
_entity_poly.entity_id
_entity_poly.type
_entity_poly.pdbx_seq_one_letter_code
_entity_poly.pdbx_strand_id
1 'polypeptide(L)'
;DTAWSQGGKPKVQARIALPVNHLEKIGKIMFQVSDLSGKLLGEFEARETEILGSDPNFSRKVTTWPADLAAPGSYTAVAVIYDKNGKELGRVAPRLVSVNMKQGY
;
A
#
# COMPACT_ATOMS: atom_id res chain seq x y z
N ASP A 1 25.01 9.35 -23.52
CA ASP A 1 24.64 8.49 -22.39
C ASP A 1 24.44 9.39 -21.18
N THR A 2 23.20 9.81 -20.94
CA THR A 2 22.89 10.71 -19.82
C THR A 2 22.57 9.82 -18.64
N ALA A 3 23.44 9.77 -17.63
CA ALA A 3 23.15 9.07 -16.40
C ALA A 3 21.85 9.66 -15.82
N TRP A 4 20.75 8.92 -15.89
CA TRP A 4 19.54 9.23 -15.15
C TRP A 4 19.86 9.10 -13.66
N SER A 5 20.38 10.16 -13.06
CA SER A 5 20.52 10.28 -11.62
C SER A 5 19.14 10.57 -11.03
N GLN A 6 18.31 9.53 -10.90
CA GLN A 6 17.09 9.65 -10.11
C GLN A 6 17.52 9.82 -8.65
N GLY A 7 17.45 11.07 -8.16
CA GLY A 7 17.79 11.38 -6.78
C GLY A 7 16.84 10.67 -5.82
N GLY A 8 17.39 9.82 -4.95
CA GLY A 8 16.67 9.13 -3.88
C GLY A 8 16.63 7.61 -4.03
N LYS A 9 16.33 6.91 -2.93
CA LYS A 9 16.12 5.46 -2.95
C LYS A 9 14.84 5.13 -3.74
N PRO A 10 14.82 4.03 -4.52
CA PRO A 10 13.58 3.54 -5.13
C PRO A 10 12.53 3.29 -4.06
N LYS A 11 11.27 3.58 -4.39
CA LYS A 11 10.13 3.44 -3.47
C LYS A 11 9.04 2.59 -4.10
N VAL A 12 8.35 1.84 -3.26
CA VAL A 12 7.08 1.20 -3.58
C VAL A 12 5.97 2.15 -3.16
N GLN A 13 4.92 2.26 -3.98
CA GLN A 13 3.73 3.02 -3.65
C GLN A 13 2.52 2.09 -3.57
N ALA A 14 1.76 2.21 -2.50
CA ALA A 14 0.46 1.55 -2.36
C ALA A 14 -0.66 2.57 -2.36
N ARG A 15 -1.79 2.16 -2.96
CA ARG A 15 -2.96 2.99 -3.18
C ARG A 15 -4.21 2.18 -2.85
N ILE A 16 -5.15 2.78 -2.15
CA ILE A 16 -6.46 2.17 -1.87
C ILE A 16 -7.56 3.17 -2.13
N ALA A 17 -8.52 2.79 -2.98
CA ALA A 17 -9.70 3.60 -3.25
C ALA A 17 -10.61 3.62 -2.01
N LEU A 18 -11.16 4.79 -1.70
CA LEU A 18 -12.05 4.95 -0.57
C LEU A 18 -13.51 4.84 -1.01
N PRO A 19 -14.39 4.29 -0.14
CA PRO A 19 -15.81 4.22 -0.42
C PRO A 19 -16.44 5.63 -0.36
N VAL A 20 -17.17 5.98 -1.42
CA VAL A 20 -17.79 7.30 -1.64
C VAL A 20 -18.66 7.77 -0.47
N ASN A 21 -19.38 6.86 0.19
CA ASN A 21 -20.38 7.18 1.23
C ASN A 21 -19.99 6.81 2.66
N HIS A 22 -18.74 6.38 2.89
CA HIS A 22 -18.30 5.89 4.20
C HIS A 22 -16.95 6.48 4.66
N LEU A 23 -16.53 7.57 4.02
CA LEU A 23 -15.27 8.26 4.34
C LEU A 23 -15.23 8.69 5.81
N GLU A 24 -16.36 9.15 6.34
CA GLU A 24 -16.51 9.66 7.70
C GLU A 24 -16.30 8.61 8.79
N LYS A 25 -16.39 7.32 8.44
CA LYS A 25 -16.19 6.19 9.35
C LYS A 25 -14.74 5.73 9.42
N ILE A 26 -13.94 6.04 8.40
CA ILE A 26 -12.54 5.63 8.33
C ILE A 26 -11.69 6.59 9.16
N GLY A 27 -10.96 6.05 10.13
CA GLY A 27 -9.99 6.80 10.94
C GLY A 27 -8.60 6.77 10.31
N LYS A 28 -8.07 5.57 10.06
CA LYS A 28 -6.77 5.37 9.40
C LYS A 28 -6.74 4.10 8.59
N ILE A 29 -5.82 4.04 7.64
CA ILE A 29 -5.52 2.83 6.86
C ILE A 29 -4.04 2.52 7.02
N MET A 30 -3.71 1.31 7.46
CA MET A 30 -2.34 0.82 7.62
C MET A 30 -2.05 -0.23 6.56
N PHE A 31 -0.98 -0.04 5.79
CA PHE A 31 -0.43 -1.08 4.94
C PHE A 31 0.57 -1.90 5.73
N GLN A 32 0.24 -3.16 5.98
CA GLN A 32 1.11 -4.14 6.59
C GLN A 32 1.86 -4.89 5.49
N VAL A 33 3.18 -4.76 5.48
CA VAL A 33 4.07 -5.42 4.52
C VAL A 33 4.71 -6.60 5.22
N SER A 34 4.52 -7.81 4.68
CA SER A 34 5.05 -9.05 5.25
C SER A 34 5.80 -9.85 4.20
N ASP A 35 6.80 -10.63 4.60
CA ASP A 35 7.44 -11.58 3.69
C ASP A 35 6.51 -12.74 3.30
N LEU A 36 6.97 -13.64 2.42
CA LEU A 36 6.21 -14.81 2.00
C LEU A 36 5.95 -15.83 3.12
N SER A 37 6.65 -15.75 4.26
CA SER A 37 6.40 -16.57 5.46
C SER A 37 5.35 -15.96 6.38
N GLY A 38 4.88 -14.74 6.09
CA GLY A 38 3.94 -13.98 6.91
C GLY A 38 4.62 -13.17 8.01
N LYS A 39 5.95 -13.08 8.04
CA LYS A 39 6.66 -12.22 8.99
C LYS A 39 6.49 -10.76 8.59
N LEU A 40 6.00 -9.95 9.52
CA LEU A 40 5.85 -8.51 9.33
C LEU A 40 7.22 -7.83 9.14
N LEU A 41 7.35 -7.11 8.04
CA LEU A 41 8.54 -6.34 7.67
C LEU A 41 8.38 -4.85 7.97
N GLY A 42 7.14 -4.36 7.97
CA GLY A 42 6.85 -2.98 8.32
C GLY A 42 5.37 -2.64 8.20
N GLU A 43 5.01 -1.50 8.80
CA GLU A 43 3.67 -0.93 8.73
C GLU A 43 3.74 0.51 8.26
N PHE A 44 2.92 0.85 7.26
CA PHE A 44 2.95 2.16 6.61
C PHE A 44 1.56 2.76 6.56
N GLU A 45 1.37 3.87 7.27
CA GLU A 45 0.09 4.58 7.28
C GLU A 45 -0.15 5.29 5.94
N ALA A 46 -1.39 5.21 5.44
CA ALA A 46 -1.83 5.89 4.24
C ALA A 46 -2.28 7.32 4.55
N ARG A 47 -1.30 8.21 4.67
CA ARG A 47 -1.51 9.61 5.10
C ARG A 47 -1.97 10.50 3.96
N GLU A 48 -1.41 10.30 2.77
CA GLU A 48 -1.73 11.11 1.60
C GLU A 48 -3.12 10.75 1.07
N THR A 49 -3.88 11.76 0.64
CA THR A 49 -5.18 11.60 0.00
C THR A 49 -5.12 12.22 -1.38
N GLU A 50 -5.47 11.44 -2.39
CA GLU A 50 -5.57 11.91 -3.76
C GLU A 50 -7.03 11.87 -4.20
N ILE A 51 -7.50 12.96 -4.80
CA ILE A 51 -8.82 13.04 -5.42
C ILE A 51 -8.71 12.54 -6.86
N LEU A 52 -9.62 11.66 -7.24
CA LEU A 52 -9.71 11.07 -8.57
C LEU A 52 -10.66 11.93 -9.42
N GLY A 53 -10.09 12.83 -10.21
CA GLY A 53 -10.86 13.75 -11.05
C GLY A 53 -11.29 15.00 -10.28
N SER A 54 -12.47 15.51 -10.60
CA SER A 54 -13.03 16.75 -10.04
C SER A 54 -14.02 16.53 -8.89
N ASP A 55 -14.47 15.30 -8.65
CA ASP A 55 -15.40 14.97 -7.56
C ASP A 55 -14.62 14.51 -6.31
N PRO A 56 -14.68 15.26 -5.19
CA PRO A 56 -13.95 14.93 -3.97
C PRO A 56 -14.40 13.62 -3.31
N ASN A 57 -15.59 13.11 -3.65
CA ASN A 57 -16.11 11.86 -3.10
C ASN A 57 -15.38 10.63 -3.67
N PHE A 58 -14.73 10.78 -4.83
CA PHE A 58 -13.84 9.77 -5.39
C PHE A 58 -12.42 10.08 -4.97
N SER A 59 -11.98 9.50 -3.87
CA SER A 59 -10.62 9.67 -3.37
C SER A 59 -9.95 8.34 -3.09
N ARG A 60 -8.61 8.37 -3.03
CA ARG A 60 -7.79 7.23 -2.61
C ARG A 60 -6.78 7.67 -1.57
N LYS A 61 -6.45 6.77 -0.65
CA LYS A 61 -5.31 6.94 0.25
C LYS A 61 -4.06 6.36 -0.37
N VAL A 62 -2.93 7.02 -0.14
CA VAL A 62 -1.64 6.67 -0.70
C VAL A 62 -0.59 6.61 0.41
N THR A 63 0.33 5.66 0.29
CA THR A 63 1.55 5.62 1.09
C THR A 63 2.72 5.14 0.25
N THR A 64 3.93 5.41 0.73
CA THR A 64 5.16 4.90 0.11
C THR A 64 6.10 4.32 1.16
N TRP A 65 6.90 3.36 0.74
CA TRP A 65 7.99 2.82 1.56
C TRP A 65 9.22 2.51 0.68
N PRO A 66 10.41 2.38 1.28
CA PRO A 66 11.62 2.03 0.55
C PRO A 66 11.50 0.67 -0.16
N ALA A 67 11.95 0.57 -1.41
CA ALA A 67 11.91 -0.68 -2.16
C ALA A 67 12.94 -1.72 -1.68
N ASP A 68 13.89 -1.33 -0.84
CA ASP A 68 14.89 -2.21 -0.21
C ASP A 68 14.37 -2.92 1.05
N LEU A 69 13.08 -2.82 1.37
CA LEU A 69 12.45 -3.51 2.51
C LEU A 69 12.46 -5.05 2.36
N ALA A 70 12.35 -5.53 1.12
CA ALA A 70 12.40 -6.93 0.74
C ALA A 70 12.79 -7.05 -0.74
N ALA A 71 13.34 -8.22 -1.14
CA ALA A 71 13.63 -8.47 -2.55
C ALA A 71 12.35 -8.40 -3.40
N PRO A 72 12.42 -7.95 -4.66
CA PRO A 72 11.26 -7.97 -5.56
C PRO A 72 10.59 -9.35 -5.58
N GLY A 73 9.25 -9.38 -5.48
CA GLY A 73 8.47 -10.63 -5.47
C GLY A 73 8.48 -11.42 -4.16
N SER A 74 9.15 -10.95 -3.11
CA SER A 74 9.29 -11.67 -1.83
C SER A 74 8.45 -11.11 -0.68
N TYR A 75 7.47 -10.24 -0.96
CA TYR A 75 6.58 -9.68 0.06
C TYR A 75 5.13 -9.59 -0.41
N THR A 76 4.24 -9.47 0.56
CA THR A 76 2.82 -9.19 0.41
C THR A 76 2.49 -7.89 1.14
N ALA A 77 1.50 -7.16 0.64
CA ALA A 77 1.00 -5.94 1.29
C ALA A 77 -0.51 -6.06 1.52
N VAL A 78 -0.95 -5.89 2.76
CA VAL A 78 -2.36 -5.92 3.15
C VAL A 78 -2.74 -4.56 3.71
N ALA A 79 -3.82 -3.97 3.21
CA ALA A 79 -4.39 -2.75 3.78
C ALA A 79 -5.37 -3.12 4.89
N VAL A 80 -5.12 -2.67 6.12
CA VAL A 80 -6.03 -2.79 7.26
C VAL A 80 -6.69 -1.45 7.50
N ILE A 81 -8.02 -1.44 7.50
CA ILE A 81 -8.85 -0.25 7.61
C ILE A 81 -9.36 -0.17 9.05
N TYR A 82 -9.11 0.95 9.71
CA TYR A 82 -9.54 1.21 11.08
C TYR A 82 -10.56 2.35 11.11
N ASP A 83 -11.48 2.29 12.07
CA ASP A 83 -12.33 3.41 12.41
C ASP A 83 -11.57 4.48 13.22
N LYS A 84 -12.27 5.58 13.56
CA LYS A 84 -11.71 6.69 14.36
C LYS A 84 -11.31 6.30 15.79
N ASN A 85 -11.85 5.20 16.31
CA ASN A 85 -11.54 4.68 17.64
C ASN A 85 -10.43 3.62 17.61
N GLY A 86 -9.90 3.30 16.42
CA GLY A 86 -8.87 2.28 16.23
C GLY A 86 -9.40 0.85 16.12
N LYS A 87 -10.71 0.65 15.96
CA LYS A 87 -11.29 -0.68 15.69
C LYS A 87 -11.10 -1.05 14.21
N GLU A 88 -10.66 -2.28 13.94
CA GLU A 88 -10.58 -2.80 12.58
C GLU A 88 -12.00 -2.88 11.96
N LEU A 89 -12.19 -2.21 10.83
CA LEU A 89 -13.40 -2.25 10.01
C LEU A 89 -13.30 -3.35 8.93
N GLY A 90 -12.08 -3.66 8.49
CA GLY A 90 -11.82 -4.70 7.52
C GLY A 90 -10.42 -4.65 6.95
N ARG A 91 -10.14 -5.56 6.01
CA ARG A 91 -8.85 -5.68 5.35
C ARG A 91 -9.00 -5.97 3.87
N VAL A 92 -8.08 -5.42 3.07
CA VAL A 92 -7.97 -5.66 1.63
C VAL A 92 -6.60 -6.28 1.37
N ALA A 93 -6.62 -7.52 0.89
CA ALA A 93 -5.42 -8.25 0.52
C ALA A 93 -5.45 -8.58 -0.97
N PRO A 94 -4.32 -8.48 -1.69
CA PRO A 94 -4.24 -8.97 -3.06
C PRO A 94 -4.45 -10.49 -3.06
N ARG A 95 -5.17 -10.98 -4.06
CA ARG A 95 -5.28 -12.42 -4.30
C ARG A 95 -3.92 -12.92 -4.77
N LEU A 96 -3.25 -13.70 -3.95
CA LEU A 96 -2.00 -14.36 -4.32
C LEU A 96 -2.31 -15.44 -5.37
N VAL A 97 -2.05 -15.13 -6.63
CA VAL A 97 -1.98 -16.16 -7.67
C VAL A 97 -0.56 -16.71 -7.64
N SER A 98 -0.41 -17.94 -7.12
CA SER A 98 0.85 -18.66 -7.17
C SER A 98 1.24 -18.84 -8.63
N VAL A 99 2.27 -18.13 -9.08
CA VAL A 99 2.93 -18.41 -10.36
C VAL A 99 4.41 -18.53 -10.06
N ASN A 100 5.01 -19.63 -10.49
CA ASN A 100 6.45 -19.89 -10.47
C ASN A 100 7.23 -18.74 -11.15
N MET A 101 7.45 -17.62 -10.46
CA MET A 101 8.24 -16.51 -10.96
C MET A 101 9.71 -16.92 -10.92
N LYS A 102 10.26 -17.34 -12.07
CA LYS A 102 11.72 -17.31 -12.25
C LYS A 102 12.14 -15.86 -12.31
N GLN A 103 12.95 -15.44 -11.34
CA GLN A 103 13.59 -14.14 -11.32
C GLN A 103 14.50 -14.02 -12.56
N GLY A 104 14.10 -13.20 -13.53
CA GLY A 104 14.93 -12.87 -14.69
C GLY A 104 15.99 -11.85 -14.27
N TYR A 105 17.25 -12.16 -14.56
CA TYR A 105 18.38 -11.23 -14.50
C TYR A 105 18.39 -10.32 -15.73
#